data_AF-A0A7S0IGV3-F1
#
_entry.id   AF-A0A7S0IGV3-F1
#
_cell.length_a   1.000
_cell.length_b   1.000
_cell.length_c   1.000
_cell.angle_alpha   90.00
_cell.angle_beta   90.00
_cell.angle_gamma   90.00
#
_symmetry.space_group_name_H-M   'P 1'
#
loop_
_entity.id
_entity.type
_entity.pdbx_description
1 polymer ?
#
loop_
_entity_poly.entity_id
_entity_poly.type
_entity_poly.pdbx_seq_one_letter_code
_entity_poly.pdbx_strand_id
1 'polypeptide(L)'
;HARAPTMAHGSGWMHGLVKAVPSGDCVVVMGNAAQGGPPPEKTITLASLVAPRMARRDGRDEPFAFASREFLRRLLIGKQVKFRVEYAVQSIGREFGQVYVGDVNAAVESVANGWAKVRVGGGDQASNRDDLVAAEAAAQAAAVGVWTKDPTQLAAAVRNTPHAFDPNSLLPTMKGRPVPCVVEAVLNGAALRVQLMTDGVGTRHATCVVFLAGVQAPAMKSSKAAKDHHHHQSDDAAAAGGG
;
A
#
# COMPACT_ATOMS: atom_id res chain seq x y z
N HIS A 1 21.63 5.83 4.59
CA HIS A 1 20.49 4.94 4.29
C HIS A 1 20.69 4.33 2.93
N ALA A 2 20.95 3.02 2.86
CA ALA A 2 20.96 2.31 1.59
C ALA A 2 19.51 2.10 1.15
N ARG A 3 19.13 2.67 0.01
CA ARG A 3 17.89 2.34 -0.69
C ARG A 3 17.92 0.84 -0.97
N ALA A 4 16.84 0.11 -0.65
CA ALA A 4 16.77 -1.31 -0.95
C ALA A 4 17.09 -1.54 -2.44
N PRO A 5 17.89 -2.55 -2.80
CA PRO A 5 18.23 -2.81 -4.19
C PRO A 5 16.95 -3.10 -4.99
N THR A 6 16.79 -2.45 -6.14
CA THR A 6 15.65 -2.72 -7.03
C THR A 6 15.92 -3.99 -7.82
N MET A 7 14.95 -4.90 -7.95
CA MET A 7 15.10 -6.06 -8.85
C MET A 7 15.28 -5.60 -10.32
N ALA A 8 16.13 -6.30 -11.08
CA ALA A 8 16.44 -6.00 -12.47
C ALA A 8 15.20 -5.97 -13.38
N HIS A 9 15.26 -5.20 -14.48
CA HIS A 9 14.23 -5.16 -15.51
C HIS A 9 14.36 -6.41 -16.40
N GLY A 10 13.80 -7.53 -15.98
CA GLY A 10 13.69 -8.73 -16.80
C GLY A 10 12.31 -8.83 -17.45
N SER A 11 12.26 -9.11 -18.75
CA SER A 11 11.03 -9.48 -19.47
C SER A 11 10.51 -10.89 -19.11
N GLY A 12 11.26 -11.63 -18.29
CA GLY A 12 10.91 -12.97 -17.83
C GLY A 12 9.99 -13.00 -16.60
N TRP A 13 9.45 -14.18 -16.32
CA TRP A 13 8.75 -14.44 -15.07
C TRP A 13 9.72 -14.40 -13.89
N MET A 14 9.34 -13.66 -12.87
CA MET A 14 10.02 -13.52 -11.59
C MET A 14 9.14 -14.08 -10.47
N HIS A 15 9.77 -14.43 -9.35
CA HIS A 15 9.08 -14.91 -8.15
C HIS A 15 9.46 -14.07 -6.94
N GLY A 16 8.56 -13.95 -5.98
CA GLY A 16 8.85 -13.30 -4.71
C GLY A 16 7.67 -13.26 -3.77
N LEU A 17 7.91 -12.75 -2.57
CA LEU A 17 6.92 -12.61 -1.51
C LEU A 17 6.25 -11.23 -1.58
N VAL A 18 4.92 -11.18 -1.53
CA VAL A 18 4.23 -9.87 -1.47
C VAL A 18 4.41 -9.26 -0.09
N LYS A 19 5.15 -8.15 -0.04
CA LYS A 19 5.47 -7.38 1.16
C LYS A 19 4.36 -6.40 1.52
N ALA A 20 3.82 -5.69 0.52
CA ALA A 20 2.86 -4.63 0.74
C ALA A 20 1.89 -4.46 -0.43
N VAL A 21 0.71 -3.92 -0.14
CA VAL A 21 -0.32 -3.57 -1.12
C VAL A 21 -0.67 -2.08 -0.93
N PRO A 22 0.02 -1.16 -1.61
CA PRO A 22 -0.20 0.28 -1.45
C PRO A 22 -1.53 0.80 -2.03
N SER A 23 -2.11 0.15 -3.04
CA SER A 23 -3.41 0.49 -3.64
C SER A 23 -4.09 -0.76 -4.22
N GLY A 24 -5.35 -0.62 -4.66
CA GLY A 24 -6.16 -1.72 -5.23
C GLY A 24 -5.65 -2.31 -6.55
N ASP A 25 -4.57 -1.75 -7.11
CA ASP A 25 -3.94 -2.18 -8.36
C ASP A 25 -2.41 -2.25 -8.25
N CYS A 26 -1.84 -2.15 -7.04
CA CYS A 26 -0.39 -2.06 -6.90
C CYS A 26 0.12 -2.91 -5.74
N VAL A 27 1.22 -3.61 -5.97
CA VAL A 27 1.87 -4.49 -5.00
C VAL A 27 3.37 -4.25 -4.96
N VAL A 28 3.95 -4.46 -3.78
CA VAL A 28 5.40 -4.49 -3.58
C VAL A 28 5.80 -5.94 -3.33
N VAL A 29 6.62 -6.49 -4.23
CA VAL A 29 7.17 -7.84 -4.15
C VAL A 29 8.61 -7.76 -3.68
N MET A 30 8.93 -8.59 -2.69
CA MET A 30 10.25 -8.76 -2.13
C MET A 30 10.88 -10.02 -2.75
N GLY A 31 12.07 -9.89 -3.31
CA GLY A 31 12.89 -11.03 -3.73
C GLY A 31 13.60 -11.68 -2.55
N ASN A 32 14.44 -12.68 -2.82
CA ASN A 32 15.24 -13.32 -1.77
C ASN A 32 16.39 -12.40 -1.32
N ALA A 33 16.70 -12.42 -0.02
CA ALA A 33 17.87 -11.73 0.51
C ALA A 33 19.14 -12.26 -0.17
N ALA A 34 19.96 -11.36 -0.72
CA ALA A 34 21.36 -11.69 -0.99
C ALA A 34 22.11 -11.85 0.34
N GLN A 35 23.20 -12.62 0.36
CA GLN A 35 23.98 -12.92 1.57
C GLN A 35 24.31 -11.63 2.37
N GLY A 36 23.62 -11.43 3.49
CA GLY A 36 23.85 -10.34 4.46
C GLY A 36 23.18 -8.98 4.16
N GLY A 37 22.41 -8.83 3.07
CA GLY A 37 21.79 -7.56 2.68
C GLY A 37 20.26 -7.52 2.84
N PRO A 38 19.64 -6.32 2.85
CA PRO A 38 18.19 -6.22 2.76
C PRO A 38 17.69 -6.85 1.45
N PRO A 39 16.60 -7.62 1.48
CA PRO A 39 16.04 -8.20 0.26
C PRO A 39 15.69 -7.13 -0.77
N PRO A 40 15.88 -7.41 -2.08
CA PRO A 40 15.51 -6.47 -3.11
C PRO A 40 13.98 -6.34 -3.20
N GLU A 41 13.50 -5.14 -3.55
CA GLU A 41 12.08 -4.85 -3.67
C GLU A 41 11.74 -4.40 -5.09
N LYS A 42 10.54 -4.74 -5.56
CA LYS A 42 9.98 -4.28 -6.82
C LYS A 42 8.51 -3.95 -6.65
N THR A 43 8.12 -2.78 -7.15
CA THR A 43 6.73 -2.33 -7.15
C THR A 43 6.12 -2.61 -8.52
N ILE A 44 5.06 -3.40 -8.57
CA ILE A 44 4.34 -3.75 -9.79
C ILE A 44 2.91 -3.21 -9.70
N THR A 45 2.49 -2.45 -10.72
CA THR A 45 1.08 -2.10 -10.93
C THR A 45 0.43 -3.16 -11.82
N LEU A 46 -0.79 -3.58 -11.52
CA LEU A 46 -1.53 -4.55 -12.34
C LEU A 46 -1.81 -3.94 -13.72
N ALA A 47 -1.33 -4.61 -14.76
CA ALA A 47 -1.40 -4.12 -16.14
C ALA A 47 -2.86 -3.93 -16.60
N SER A 48 -3.12 -2.87 -17.38
CA SER A 48 -4.45 -2.51 -17.89
C SER A 48 -5.56 -2.30 -16.86
N LEU A 49 -5.25 -2.17 -15.56
CA LEU A 49 -6.25 -1.89 -14.53
C LEU A 49 -6.26 -0.42 -14.11
N VAL A 50 -7.41 0.03 -13.62
CA VAL A 50 -7.61 1.27 -12.89
C VAL A 50 -8.42 0.96 -11.63
N ALA A 51 -7.78 0.97 -10.46
CA ALA A 51 -8.47 0.84 -9.18
C ALA A 51 -8.93 2.21 -8.65
N PRO A 52 -10.02 2.27 -7.86
CA PRO A 52 -10.40 3.50 -7.17
C PRO A 52 -9.30 3.96 -6.20
N ARG A 53 -9.02 5.25 -6.17
CA ARG A 53 -7.87 5.82 -5.45
C ARG A 53 -8.17 6.05 -3.97
N MET A 54 -7.25 5.58 -3.13
CA MET A 54 -7.26 5.95 -1.72
C MET A 54 -6.71 7.36 -1.52
N ALA A 55 -7.26 8.05 -0.53
CA ALA A 55 -6.81 9.37 -0.14
C ALA A 55 -5.40 9.36 0.44
N ARG A 56 -4.70 10.46 0.20
CA ARG A 56 -3.43 10.78 0.86
C ARG A 56 -3.71 11.81 1.96
N ARG A 57 -3.41 11.43 3.21
CA ARG A 57 -3.37 12.20 4.47
C ARG A 57 -4.56 13.14 4.80
N ASP A 58 -5.00 13.98 3.86
CA ASP A 58 -6.03 15.03 4.04
C ASP A 58 -7.16 14.95 2.98
N GLY A 59 -7.25 13.84 2.24
CA GLY A 59 -8.28 13.62 1.22
C GLY A 59 -9.37 12.65 1.63
N ARG A 60 -10.39 12.51 0.77
CA ARG A 60 -11.42 11.47 0.86
C ARG A 60 -11.14 10.38 -0.17
N ASP A 61 -11.30 9.12 0.21
CA ASP A 61 -11.16 7.99 -0.72
C ASP A 61 -12.18 8.12 -1.86
N GLU A 62 -11.80 7.70 -3.07
CA GLU A 62 -12.78 7.40 -4.11
C GLU A 62 -13.69 6.24 -3.63
N PRO A 63 -14.98 6.20 -4.05
CA PRO A 63 -15.87 5.10 -3.71
C PRO A 63 -15.23 3.73 -3.99
N PHE A 64 -15.32 2.84 -2.99
CA PHE A 64 -14.77 1.47 -2.99
C PHE A 64 -13.24 1.36 -2.98
N ALA A 65 -12.48 2.46 -2.86
CA ALA A 65 -11.01 2.40 -2.87
C ALA A 65 -10.43 1.54 -1.73
N PHE A 66 -10.95 1.71 -0.52
CA PHE A 66 -10.52 0.90 0.62
C PHE A 66 -10.85 -0.59 0.44
N ALA A 67 -12.07 -0.90 0.00
CA ALA A 67 -12.50 -2.28 -0.26
C ALA A 67 -11.65 -2.94 -1.35
N SER A 68 -11.34 -2.19 -2.42
CA SER A 68 -10.47 -2.63 -3.51
C SER A 68 -9.06 -2.97 -3.02
N ARG A 69 -8.43 -2.08 -2.24
CA ARG A 69 -7.13 -2.38 -1.60
C ARG A 69 -7.21 -3.58 -0.66
N GLU A 70 -8.24 -3.66 0.17
CA GLU A 70 -8.38 -4.75 1.15
C GLU A 70 -8.59 -6.12 0.49
N PHE A 71 -9.32 -6.16 -0.62
CA PHE A 71 -9.43 -7.37 -1.44
C PHE A 71 -8.04 -7.83 -1.90
N LEU A 72 -7.27 -6.95 -2.53
CA LEU A 72 -5.94 -7.28 -3.03
C LEU A 72 -4.98 -7.65 -1.89
N ARG A 73 -5.07 -6.96 -0.74
CA ARG A 73 -4.29 -7.28 0.47
C ARG A 73 -4.59 -8.68 0.97
N ARG A 74 -5.86 -9.06 1.11
CA ARG A 74 -6.28 -10.40 1.55
C ARG A 74 -5.89 -11.47 0.52
N LEU A 75 -5.95 -11.13 -0.76
CA LEU A 75 -5.57 -12.04 -1.84
C LEU A 75 -4.08 -12.33 -1.84
N LEU A 76 -3.21 -11.34 -1.59
CA LEU A 76 -1.80 -11.43 -1.92
C LEU A 76 -0.81 -11.31 -0.76
N ILE A 77 -1.10 -10.57 0.31
CA ILE A 77 -0.07 -10.22 1.30
C ILE A 77 0.51 -11.48 1.97
N GLY A 78 1.84 -11.53 2.09
CA GLY A 78 2.55 -12.68 2.67
C GLY A 78 2.52 -13.96 1.82
N LYS A 79 2.02 -13.90 0.57
CA LYS A 79 2.03 -15.05 -0.34
C LYS A 79 3.17 -14.96 -1.35
N GLN A 80 3.66 -16.13 -1.77
CA GLN A 80 4.57 -16.26 -2.91
C GLN A 80 3.80 -16.03 -4.21
N VAL A 81 4.32 -15.17 -5.06
CA VAL A 81 3.71 -14.81 -6.34
C VAL A 81 4.68 -15.00 -7.49
N LYS A 82 4.13 -15.35 -8.65
CA LYS A 82 4.81 -15.32 -9.94
C LYS A 82 4.35 -14.07 -10.68
N PHE A 83 5.27 -13.23 -11.13
CA PHE A 83 4.92 -11.97 -11.78
C PHE A 83 5.89 -11.64 -12.92
N ARG A 84 5.48 -10.80 -13.86
CA ARG A 84 6.34 -10.28 -14.93
C ARG A 84 5.97 -8.84 -15.25
N VAL A 85 6.94 -8.05 -15.68
CA VAL A 85 6.69 -6.71 -16.23
C VAL A 85 6.28 -6.88 -17.68
N GLU A 86 5.17 -6.25 -18.08
CA GLU A 86 4.71 -6.21 -19.47
C GLU A 86 5.10 -4.91 -20.16
N TYR A 87 4.97 -3.79 -19.46
CA TYR A 87 5.37 -2.48 -19.96
C TYR A 87 5.72 -1.53 -18.82
N ALA A 88 6.48 -0.48 -19.13
CA ALA A 88 6.85 0.55 -18.18
C ALA A 88 6.47 1.93 -18.73
N VAL A 89 5.77 2.71 -17.91
CA VAL A 89 5.43 4.10 -18.26
C VAL A 89 6.47 5.00 -17.63
N GLN A 90 7.50 5.33 -18.40
CA GLN A 90 8.66 6.09 -17.91
C GLN A 90 8.28 7.46 -17.34
N SER A 91 7.29 8.14 -17.93
CA SER A 91 6.83 9.46 -17.48
C SER A 91 6.30 9.50 -16.05
N ILE A 92 5.82 8.36 -15.52
CA ILE A 92 5.34 8.23 -14.14
C ILE A 92 6.20 7.28 -13.30
N GLY A 93 7.29 6.75 -13.88
CA GLY A 93 8.21 5.83 -13.20
C GLY A 93 7.54 4.55 -12.69
N ARG A 94 6.54 4.00 -13.41
CA ARG A 94 5.81 2.80 -13.01
C ARG A 94 5.98 1.66 -13.98
N GLU A 95 6.20 0.47 -13.43
CA GLU A 95 6.14 -0.80 -14.14
C GLU A 95 4.76 -1.41 -13.99
N PHE A 96 4.21 -1.90 -15.10
CA PHE A 96 2.93 -2.57 -15.19
C PHE A 96 3.15 -4.01 -15.58
N GLY A 97 2.42 -4.91 -14.94
CA GLY A 97 2.67 -6.33 -15.11
C GLY A 97 1.52 -7.22 -14.67
N GLN A 98 1.72 -8.52 -14.90
CA GLN A 98 0.84 -9.54 -14.39
C GLN A 98 1.38 -10.13 -13.09
N VAL A 99 0.48 -10.46 -12.17
CA VAL A 99 0.80 -11.07 -10.88
C VAL A 99 -0.13 -12.27 -10.66
N TYR A 100 0.46 -13.42 -10.39
CA TYR A 100 -0.22 -14.68 -10.13
C TYR A 100 0.09 -15.17 -8.73
N VAL A 101 -0.93 -15.69 -8.05
CA VAL A 101 -0.79 -16.47 -6.81
C VAL A 101 -1.30 -17.89 -7.08
N GLY A 102 -0.39 -18.86 -7.13
CA GLY A 102 -0.69 -20.15 -7.77
C GLY A 102 -1.09 -19.92 -9.23
N ASP A 103 -2.26 -20.44 -9.62
CA ASP A 103 -2.83 -20.27 -10.96
C ASP A 103 -3.80 -19.08 -11.08
N VAL A 104 -4.03 -18.35 -9.98
CA VAL A 104 -4.98 -17.24 -9.93
C VAL A 104 -4.30 -15.94 -10.36
N ASN A 105 -4.82 -15.29 -11.42
CA ASN A 105 -4.37 -13.97 -11.86
C ASN A 105 -5.03 -12.86 -11.03
N ALA A 106 -4.24 -12.09 -10.30
CA ALA A 106 -4.73 -11.05 -9.39
C ALA A 106 -5.48 -9.91 -10.08
N ALA A 107 -5.14 -9.60 -11.34
CA ALA A 107 -5.80 -8.56 -12.13
C ALA A 107 -7.21 -9.01 -12.57
N VAL A 108 -7.32 -10.25 -13.06
CA VAL A 108 -8.59 -10.86 -13.46
C VAL A 108 -9.53 -10.96 -12.26
N GLU A 109 -9.06 -11.47 -11.12
CA GLU A 109 -9.86 -11.55 -9.89
C GLU A 109 -10.32 -10.19 -9.37
N SER A 110 -9.43 -9.19 -9.40
CA SER A 110 -9.77 -7.83 -8.98
C SER A 110 -10.89 -7.24 -9.84
N VAL A 111 -10.87 -7.48 -11.15
CA VAL A 111 -11.91 -7.00 -12.08
C VAL A 111 -13.20 -7.80 -11.92
N ALA A 112 -13.13 -9.14 -11.86
CA ALA A 112 -14.28 -10.03 -11.73
C ALA A 112 -15.13 -9.74 -10.48
N ASN A 113 -14.48 -9.35 -9.39
CA ASN A 113 -15.15 -8.97 -8.14
C ASN A 113 -15.54 -7.47 -8.08
N GLY A 114 -15.36 -6.72 -9.17
CA GLY A 114 -15.75 -5.31 -9.26
C GLY A 114 -14.85 -4.33 -8.49
N TRP A 115 -13.61 -4.70 -8.19
CA TRP A 115 -12.67 -3.87 -7.41
C TRP A 115 -11.76 -3.00 -8.27
N ALA A 116 -11.71 -3.22 -9.57
CA ALA A 116 -11.00 -2.39 -10.53
C ALA A 116 -11.74 -2.37 -11.87
N LYS A 117 -11.45 -1.36 -12.69
CA LYS A 117 -11.92 -1.26 -14.07
C LYS A 117 -10.80 -1.56 -15.05
N VAL A 118 -11.14 -2.05 -16.22
CA VAL A 118 -10.20 -2.19 -17.33
C VAL A 118 -9.97 -0.82 -17.95
N ARG A 119 -8.70 -0.45 -18.12
CA ARG A 119 -8.32 0.80 -18.76
C ARG A 119 -8.82 0.82 -20.21
N VAL A 120 -9.59 1.85 -20.55
CA VAL A 120 -10.06 2.11 -21.91
C VAL A 120 -9.06 3.01 -22.64
N GLY A 121 -8.55 2.55 -23.78
CA GLY A 121 -7.58 3.28 -24.59
C GLY A 121 -6.15 3.32 -24.04
N GLY A 122 -5.23 3.87 -24.85
CA GLY A 122 -3.79 3.91 -24.59
C GLY A 122 -3.00 2.88 -25.41
N GLY A 123 -1.69 3.11 -25.54
CA GLY A 123 -0.77 2.26 -26.31
C GLY A 123 -0.53 0.91 -25.65
N ASP A 124 0.29 0.88 -24.59
CA ASP A 124 0.66 -0.39 -23.95
C ASP A 124 -0.50 -1.01 -23.15
N GLN A 125 -0.70 -2.31 -23.35
CA GLN A 125 -1.79 -3.09 -22.77
C GLN A 125 -1.30 -4.43 -22.24
N ALA A 126 -2.12 -5.06 -21.40
CA ALA A 126 -1.84 -6.36 -20.84
C ALA A 126 -2.00 -7.43 -21.90
N SER A 127 -1.13 -8.45 -21.91
CA SER A 127 -1.25 -9.54 -22.91
C SER A 127 -2.48 -10.42 -22.70
N ASN A 128 -3.09 -10.41 -21.52
CA ASN A 128 -4.33 -11.11 -21.19
C ASN A 128 -5.56 -10.16 -21.16
N ARG A 129 -5.55 -9.11 -21.98
CA ARG A 129 -6.61 -8.09 -21.97
C ARG A 129 -8.01 -8.66 -22.21
N ASP A 130 -8.15 -9.65 -23.08
CA ASP A 130 -9.46 -10.23 -23.40
C ASP A 130 -10.10 -10.89 -22.16
N ASP A 131 -9.31 -11.57 -21.32
CA ASP A 131 -9.77 -12.13 -20.05
C ASP A 131 -10.24 -11.02 -19.09
N LEU A 132 -9.52 -9.89 -19.06
CA LEU A 132 -9.89 -8.74 -18.23
C LEU A 132 -11.21 -8.13 -18.69
N VAL A 133 -11.42 -7.97 -20.00
CA VAL A 133 -12.65 -7.42 -20.57
C VAL A 133 -13.83 -8.37 -20.30
N ALA A 134 -13.63 -9.68 -20.46
CA ALA A 134 -14.66 -10.67 -20.14
C ALA A 134 -15.04 -10.64 -18.65
N ALA A 135 -14.05 -10.57 -17.75
CA ALA A 135 -14.28 -10.42 -16.32
C ALA A 135 -15.01 -9.11 -15.97
N GLU A 136 -14.69 -8.01 -16.65
CA GLU A 136 -15.36 -6.72 -16.44
C GLU A 136 -16.82 -6.77 -16.86
N ALA A 137 -17.13 -7.37 -18.01
CA ALA A 137 -18.49 -7.55 -18.48
C ALA A 137 -19.33 -8.38 -17.48
N ALA A 138 -18.75 -9.43 -16.91
CA ALA A 138 -19.40 -10.23 -15.87
C ALA A 138 -19.65 -9.42 -14.58
N ALA A 139 -18.65 -8.65 -14.13
CA ALA A 139 -18.79 -7.79 -12.95
C ALA A 139 -19.83 -6.68 -13.13
N GLN A 140 -19.91 -6.11 -14.34
CA GLN A 140 -20.96 -5.15 -14.72
C GLN A 140 -22.35 -5.78 -14.69
N ALA A 141 -22.51 -6.96 -15.28
CA ALA A 141 -23.78 -7.68 -15.29
C ALA A 141 -24.25 -8.07 -13.89
N ALA A 142 -23.31 -8.43 -13.00
CA ALA A 142 -23.59 -8.73 -11.60
C ALA A 142 -23.76 -7.49 -10.71
N ALA A 143 -23.50 -6.28 -11.24
CA ALA A 143 -23.55 -5.01 -10.51
C ALA A 143 -22.74 -5.02 -9.20
N VAL A 144 -21.55 -5.63 -9.21
CA VAL A 144 -20.68 -5.76 -8.02
C VAL A 144 -19.65 -4.64 -7.91
N GLY A 145 -19.26 -4.31 -6.69
CA GLY A 145 -18.22 -3.32 -6.39
C GLY A 145 -18.48 -1.98 -7.05
N VAL A 146 -17.53 -1.49 -7.86
CA VAL A 146 -17.63 -0.21 -8.57
C VAL A 146 -18.77 -0.12 -9.59
N TRP A 147 -19.44 -1.23 -9.90
CA TRP A 147 -20.55 -1.32 -10.83
C TRP A 147 -21.93 -1.30 -10.17
N THR A 148 -21.98 -1.33 -8.83
CA THR A 148 -23.25 -1.29 -8.10
C THR A 148 -24.00 0.02 -8.31
N LYS A 149 -25.32 -0.07 -8.36
CA LYS A 149 -26.24 1.07 -8.37
C LYS A 149 -27.05 1.16 -7.07
N ASP A 150 -26.80 0.25 -6.13
CA ASP A 150 -27.45 0.19 -4.84
C ASP A 150 -27.09 1.43 -3.98
N PRO A 151 -28.06 2.29 -3.63
CA PRO A 151 -27.79 3.50 -2.84
C PRO A 151 -27.17 3.21 -1.47
N THR A 152 -27.53 2.09 -0.84
CA THR A 152 -26.99 1.69 0.47
C THR A 152 -25.51 1.31 0.36
N GLN A 153 -25.14 0.57 -0.68
CA GLN A 153 -23.72 0.23 -0.92
C GLN A 153 -22.90 1.45 -1.29
N LEU A 154 -23.45 2.35 -2.13
CA LEU A 154 -22.78 3.60 -2.50
C LEU A 154 -22.57 4.53 -1.30
N ALA A 155 -23.54 4.62 -0.39
CA ALA A 155 -23.40 5.39 0.85
C ALA A 155 -22.30 4.83 1.76
N ALA A 156 -22.08 3.51 1.76
CA ALA A 156 -21.04 2.84 2.52
C ALA A 156 -19.69 2.69 1.78
N ALA A 157 -19.60 3.11 0.51
CA ALA A 157 -18.46 2.86 -0.36
C ALA A 157 -17.19 3.61 0.06
N VAL A 158 -17.33 4.69 0.82
CA VAL A 158 -16.22 5.50 1.31
C VAL A 158 -16.09 5.32 2.81
N ARG A 159 -14.93 4.85 3.26
CA ARG A 159 -14.66 4.72 4.70
C ARG A 159 -14.70 6.09 5.39
N ASN A 160 -15.29 6.12 6.58
CA ASN A 160 -15.18 7.28 7.46
C ASN A 160 -13.86 7.18 8.22
N THR A 161 -12.93 8.09 7.96
CA THR A 161 -11.65 8.17 8.70
C THR A 161 -11.70 9.43 9.56
N PRO A 162 -11.56 9.34 10.89
CA PRO A 162 -11.63 10.50 11.75
C PRO A 162 -10.46 11.46 11.46
N HIS A 163 -10.77 12.74 11.21
CA HIS A 163 -9.77 13.79 10.97
C HIS A 163 -8.90 14.06 12.22
N ALA A 164 -9.50 13.98 13.40
CA ALA A 164 -8.82 14.07 14.68
C ALA A 164 -9.18 12.85 15.52
N PHE A 165 -8.16 12.22 16.10
CA PHE A 165 -8.32 11.02 16.91
C PHE A 165 -7.23 11.01 17.99
N ASP A 166 -7.65 10.97 19.26
CA ASP A 166 -6.75 10.74 20.39
C ASP A 166 -6.73 9.23 20.71
N PRO A 167 -5.62 8.51 20.45
CA PRO A 167 -5.52 7.10 20.77
C PRO A 167 -5.69 6.79 22.26
N ASN A 168 -5.39 7.74 23.15
CA ASN A 168 -5.50 7.51 24.59
C ASN A 168 -6.95 7.45 25.06
N SER A 169 -7.87 8.11 24.35
CA SER A 169 -9.31 8.06 24.62
C SER A 169 -9.89 6.64 24.54
N LEU A 170 -9.22 5.73 23.83
CA LEU A 170 -9.61 4.34 23.68
C LEU A 170 -9.16 3.42 24.83
N LEU A 171 -8.16 3.84 25.61
CA LEU A 171 -7.58 2.99 26.65
C LEU A 171 -8.60 2.51 27.68
N PRO A 172 -9.54 3.33 28.18
CA PRO A 172 -10.52 2.89 29.17
C PRO A 172 -11.46 1.79 28.63
N THR A 173 -11.80 1.84 27.34
CA THR A 173 -12.80 0.95 26.73
C THR A 173 -12.18 -0.32 26.11
N MET A 174 -10.88 -0.30 25.83
CA MET A 174 -10.18 -1.40 25.13
C MET A 174 -9.17 -2.15 25.99
N LYS A 175 -8.95 -1.71 27.24
CA LYS A 175 -8.04 -2.41 28.17
C LYS A 175 -8.44 -3.88 28.33
N GLY A 176 -7.46 -4.76 28.17
CA GLY A 176 -7.64 -6.21 28.34
C GLY A 176 -8.42 -6.91 27.22
N ARG A 177 -8.77 -6.20 26.14
CA ARG A 177 -9.51 -6.77 25.00
C ARG A 177 -8.66 -6.73 23.74
N PRO A 178 -8.60 -7.83 22.95
CA PRO A 178 -8.05 -7.80 21.61
C PRO A 178 -8.82 -6.84 20.70
N VAL A 179 -8.09 -6.09 19.89
CA VAL A 179 -8.66 -5.09 18.98
C VAL A 179 -8.18 -5.41 17.57
N PRO A 180 -9.10 -5.71 16.64
CA PRO A 180 -8.75 -5.90 15.24
C PRO A 180 -8.10 -4.64 14.66
N CYS A 181 -6.94 -4.80 14.03
CA CYS A 181 -6.25 -3.71 13.33
C CYS A 181 -5.48 -4.25 12.12
N VAL A 182 -5.10 -3.34 11.22
CA VAL A 182 -4.20 -3.60 10.10
C VAL A 182 -2.93 -2.81 10.31
N VAL A 183 -1.77 -3.46 10.21
CA VAL A 183 -0.48 -2.76 10.23
C VAL A 183 -0.29 -2.03 8.91
N GLU A 184 -0.25 -0.70 8.97
CA GLU A 184 -0.08 0.18 7.80
C GLU A 184 1.38 0.55 7.57
N ALA A 185 2.19 0.62 8.64
CA ALA A 185 3.63 0.79 8.52
C ALA A 185 4.38 0.23 9.73
N VAL A 186 5.58 -0.29 9.50
CA VAL A 186 6.55 -0.64 10.55
C VAL A 186 7.52 0.54 10.68
N LEU A 187 7.51 1.22 11.82
CA LEU A 187 8.38 2.39 12.05
C LEU A 187 9.77 1.96 12.53
N ASN A 188 9.80 0.96 13.40
CA ASN A 188 10.99 0.22 13.82
C ASN A 188 10.55 -1.14 14.40
N GLY A 189 11.49 -1.91 14.97
CA GLY A 189 11.20 -3.24 15.54
C GLY A 189 10.23 -3.27 16.73
N ALA A 190 9.92 -2.12 17.35
CA ALA A 190 9.03 -2.00 18.51
C ALA A 190 7.87 -1.01 18.31
N ALA A 191 7.78 -0.33 17.17
CA ALA A 191 6.78 0.70 16.90
C ALA A 191 6.10 0.49 15.55
N LEU A 192 4.78 0.37 15.57
CA LEU A 192 3.94 0.07 14.40
C LEU A 192 2.90 1.18 14.24
N ARG A 193 2.69 1.65 13.00
CA ARG A 193 1.49 2.41 12.65
C ARG A 193 0.41 1.42 12.26
N VAL A 194 -0.73 1.49 12.96
CA VAL A 194 -1.87 0.62 12.74
C VAL A 194 -3.11 1.42 12.36
N GLN A 195 -3.96 0.82 11.53
CA GLN A 195 -5.34 1.25 11.31
C GLN A 195 -6.27 0.35 12.13
N LEU A 196 -7.08 0.97 12.99
CA LEU A 196 -8.03 0.27 13.83
C LEU A 196 -9.26 -0.17 13.01
N MET A 197 -9.73 -1.39 13.25
CA MET A 197 -10.93 -1.98 12.63
C MET A 197 -12.01 -2.19 13.70
N THR A 198 -12.25 -1.17 14.53
CA THR A 198 -13.28 -1.18 15.57
C THR A 198 -14.68 -1.00 14.96
N ASP A 199 -15.71 -1.33 15.73
CA ASP A 199 -17.11 -1.13 15.34
C ASP A 199 -17.63 0.29 15.63
N GLY A 200 -16.86 1.09 16.39
CA GLY A 200 -17.25 2.45 16.76
C GLY A 200 -17.13 3.43 15.59
N VAL A 201 -18.20 4.17 15.29
CA VAL A 201 -18.28 5.09 14.14
C VAL A 201 -17.16 6.15 14.11
N GLY A 202 -16.69 6.62 15.27
CA GLY A 202 -15.60 7.60 15.38
C GLY A 202 -14.19 7.02 15.53
N THR A 203 -14.06 5.70 15.61
CA THR A 203 -12.79 5.01 15.91
C THR A 203 -12.42 4.00 14.82
N ARG A 204 -13.42 3.57 14.04
CA ARG A 204 -13.24 2.74 12.85
C ARG A 204 -12.35 3.46 11.86
N HIS A 205 -11.37 2.77 11.32
CA HIS A 205 -10.34 3.28 10.41
C HIS A 205 -9.41 4.35 11.00
N ALA A 206 -9.54 4.72 12.28
CA ALA A 206 -8.59 5.61 12.94
C ALA A 206 -7.18 5.02 12.87
N THR A 207 -6.17 5.87 12.69
CA THR A 207 -4.78 5.44 12.65
C THR A 207 -4.02 5.94 13.86
N CYS A 208 -3.20 5.07 14.44
CA CYS A 208 -2.35 5.44 15.57
C CYS A 208 -1.03 4.67 15.52
N VAL A 209 -0.08 5.10 16.36
CA VAL A 209 1.17 4.36 16.58
C VAL A 209 1.01 3.57 17.87
N VAL A 210 1.26 2.27 17.77
CA VAL A 210 1.33 1.35 18.92
C VAL A 210 2.78 0.94 19.16
N PHE A 211 3.11 0.75 20.43
CA PHE A 211 4.43 0.33 20.88
C PHE A 211 4.32 -1.06 21.51
N LEU A 212 5.27 -1.93 21.20
CA LEU A 212 5.37 -3.24 21.85
C LEU A 212 5.72 -3.04 23.32
N ALA A 213 4.85 -3.52 24.21
CA ALA A 213 5.05 -3.38 25.65
C ALA A 213 6.30 -4.16 26.10
N GLY A 214 7.13 -3.53 26.94
CA GLY A 214 8.33 -4.14 27.51
C GLY A 214 9.51 -4.31 26.55
N VAL A 215 9.43 -3.80 25.31
CA VAL A 215 10.50 -3.94 24.30
C VAL A 215 10.89 -2.57 23.76
N GLN A 216 12.18 -2.38 23.52
CA GLN A 216 12.72 -1.23 22.80
C GLN A 216 13.53 -1.71 21.59
N ALA A 217 13.39 -1.02 20.47
CA ALA A 217 14.18 -1.27 19.27
C ALA A 217 14.92 0.01 18.84
N PRO A 218 16.08 -0.12 18.15
CA PRO A 218 16.77 1.04 17.61
C PRO A 218 15.84 1.90 16.73
N ALA A 219 15.83 3.20 16.99
CA ALA A 219 15.09 4.15 16.18
C ALA A 219 15.91 4.56 14.94
N MET A 220 15.24 4.75 13.81
CA MET A 220 15.86 5.46 12.69
C MET A 220 16.00 6.94 13.05
N LYS A 221 17.20 7.52 12.81
CA LYS A 221 17.42 8.95 12.97
C LYS A 221 16.47 9.71 12.04
N SER A 222 15.63 10.58 12.60
CA SER A 222 14.81 11.50 11.81
C SER A 222 15.74 12.47 11.08
N SER A 223 15.52 12.67 9.78
CA SER A 223 16.26 13.66 8.96
C SER A 223 16.09 15.10 9.47
N LYS A 224 15.11 15.34 10.35
CA LYS A 224 14.91 16.64 11.00
C LYS A 224 16.02 16.98 12.00
N ALA A 225 16.55 15.98 12.71
CA ALA A 225 17.66 16.15 13.67
C ALA A 225 19.03 16.31 13.00
N ALA A 226 19.15 16.01 11.70
CA ALA A 226 20.40 16.18 10.95
C ALA A 226 20.63 17.64 10.51
N LYS A 227 19.57 18.47 10.47
CA LYS A 227 19.69 19.89 10.10
C LYS A 227 20.17 20.76 11.26
N ASP A 228 19.83 20.41 12.50
CA ASP A 228 20.19 21.23 13.67
C ASP A 228 21.68 21.12 14.04
N HIS A 229 22.34 20.00 13.69
CA HIS A 229 23.79 19.83 13.92
C HIS A 229 24.68 20.55 12.89
N HIS A 230 24.16 20.95 11.73
CA HIS A 230 24.94 21.73 10.74
C HIS A 230 24.87 23.24 10.97
N HIS A 231 23.93 23.73 11.79
CA HIS A 231 23.83 25.17 12.10
C HIS A 231 24.61 25.58 13.34
N HIS A 232 25.11 24.62 14.13
CA HIS A 232 25.87 24.93 15.36
C HIS A 232 27.38 24.76 15.21
N GLN A 233 27.88 24.36 14.05
CA GLN A 233 29.32 24.25 13.76
C GLN A 233 29.85 25.35 12.81
N SER A 234 28.99 26.21 12.28
CA SER A 234 29.38 27.31 11.39
C SER A 234 29.66 28.64 12.12
N ASP A 235 29.29 28.78 13.39
CA ASP A 235 29.32 30.08 14.08
C ASP A 235 30.56 30.30 14.97
N ASP A 236 31.37 29.26 15.23
CA ASP A 236 32.58 29.35 16.07
C ASP A 236 33.90 29.59 15.28
N ALA A 237 33.84 29.78 13.96
CA ALA A 237 35.03 29.96 13.12
C ALA A 237 35.28 31.41 12.63
N ALA A 238 34.47 32.40 13.06
CA ALA A 238 34.54 33.77 12.55
C ALA A 238 35.06 34.83 13.55
N ALA A 239 35.75 34.42 14.63
CA ALA A 239 36.31 35.35 15.62
C ALA A 239 37.79 35.07 15.94
N ALA A 240 38.65 35.03 14.90
CA ALA A 240 40.10 35.11 15.07
C ALA A 240 40.76 35.61 13.79
N GLY A 241 40.80 36.93 13.59
CA GLY A 241 41.44 37.54 12.42
C GLY A 241 41.22 39.04 12.32
N GLY A 242 41.73 39.80 13.30
CA GLY A 242 41.70 41.26 13.28
C GLY A 242 42.52 41.83 14.42
N GLY A 243 43.79 42.11 14.14
CA GLY A 243 44.78 42.67 15.07
C GLY A 243 46.18 42.57 14.49
#